data_AF-A0A1Y1V6K1-F1
#
_entry.id   AF-A0A1Y1V6K1-F1
#
_cell.length_a   1.000
_cell.length_b   1.000
_cell.length_c   1.000
_cell.angle_alpha   90.00
_cell.angle_beta   90.00
_cell.angle_gamma   90.00
#
_symmetry.space_group_name_H-M   'P 1'
#
loop_
_entity.id
_entity.type
_entity.pdbx_description
1 polymer ?
#
loop_
_entity_poly.entity_id
_entity_poly.type
_entity_poly.pdbx_seq_one_letter_code
_entity_poly.pdbx_strand_id
1 'polypeptide(L)' 'TLKKNKLDQHANRCYNCQFTCIDCGVTFEGTSYRAHTSCISEDEKYQKNLYKGKKVI' A
#
# COMPACT_ATOMS: atom_id res chain seq x y z
N THR A 1 8.77 2.59 -7.46
CA THR A 1 7.86 3.66 -7.00
C THR A 1 6.46 3.35 -7.45
N LEU A 2 5.51 3.27 -6.51
CA LEU A 2 4.11 2.93 -6.80
C LEU A 2 3.41 4.05 -7.59
N LYS A 3 2.80 3.71 -8.74
CA LYS A 3 2.10 4.68 -9.59
C LYS A 3 0.70 4.97 -9.03
N LYS A 4 0.39 6.24 -8.75
CA LYS A 4 -0.86 6.68 -8.06
C LYS A 4 -1.59 7.82 -8.78
N ASN A 5 -1.59 7.82 -10.11
CA ASN A 5 -1.98 8.99 -10.91
C ASN A 5 -3.47 9.41 -10.79
N LYS A 6 -4.34 8.57 -10.25
CA LYS A 6 -5.80 8.85 -10.16
C LYS A 6 -6.35 8.92 -8.73
N LEU A 7 -5.58 8.49 -7.73
CA LEU A 7 -6.05 8.49 -6.34
C LEU A 7 -6.31 9.91 -5.84
N ASP A 8 -5.42 10.84 -6.18
CA ASP A 8 -5.54 12.24 -5.73
C ASP A 8 -6.80 12.89 -6.29
N GLN A 9 -7.06 12.70 -7.59
CA GLN A 9 -8.27 13.19 -8.23
C GLN A 9 -9.55 12.62 -7.59
N HIS A 10 -9.53 11.35 -7.15
CA HIS A 10 -10.67 10.75 -6.46
C HIS A 10 -10.85 11.30 -5.05
N ALA A 11 -9.76 11.43 -4.28
CA ALA A 11 -9.78 11.98 -2.93
C ALA A 11 -10.33 13.42 -2.89
N ASN A 12 -10.03 14.23 -3.90
CA ASN A 12 -10.56 15.59 -4.02
C ASN A 12 -12.08 15.64 -4.34
N ARG A 13 -12.66 14.53 -4.84
CA ARG A 13 -14.07 14.45 -5.24
C ARG A 13 -14.92 13.66 -4.25
N CYS A 14 -14.31 12.80 -3.44
CA CYS A 14 -15.00 11.92 -2.51
C CYS A 14 -14.40 12.08 -1.10
N TYR A 15 -15.16 12.72 -0.20
CA TYR A 15 -14.69 13.08 1.14
C TYR A 15 -14.57 11.88 2.10
N ASN A 16 -15.33 10.80 1.88
CA ASN A 16 -15.34 9.60 2.73
C ASN A 16 -14.87 8.35 1.97
N CYS A 17 -13.90 8.49 1.07
CA CYS A 17 -13.33 7.34 0.36
C CYS A 17 -12.23 6.66 1.19
N GLN A 18 -12.14 5.34 1.04
CA GLN A 18 -11.08 4.53 1.61
C GLN A 18 -10.23 3.95 0.47
N PHE A 19 -8.92 3.91 0.66
CA PHE A 19 -7.99 3.37 -0.34
C PHE A 19 -7.32 2.12 0.19
N THR A 20 -7.22 1.09 -0.64
CA THR A 20 -6.53 -0.15 -0.31
C THR A 20 -5.49 -0.46 -1.38
N CYS A 21 -4.28 -0.82 -0.95
CA CYS A 21 -3.26 -1.31 -1.87
C CYS A 21 -3.58 -2.76 -2.25
N ILE A 22 -3.68 -3.06 -3.54
CA ILE A 22 -3.96 -4.41 -4.03
C ILE A 22 -2.77 -5.37 -3.85
N ASP A 23 -1.56 -4.82 -3.74
CA ASP A 23 -0.34 -5.62 -3.66
C ASP A 23 -0.08 -6.11 -2.23
N CYS A 24 -0.22 -5.23 -1.23
CA CYS A 24 -0.03 -5.58 0.19
C CYS A 24 -1.31 -5.73 1.00
N GLY A 25 -2.48 -5.40 0.45
CA GLY A 25 -3.76 -5.47 1.16
C GLY A 25 -3.94 -4.41 2.27
N VAL A 26 -3.01 -3.46 2.40
CA VAL A 26 -3.10 -2.39 3.42
C VAL A 26 -4.17 -1.39 3.01
N THR A 27 -5.08 -1.15 3.95
CA THR A 27 -6.09 -0.10 3.86
C THR A 27 -5.56 1.17 4.52
N PHE A 28 -5.73 2.30 3.85
CA PHE A 28 -5.25 3.60 4.30
C PHE A 28 -6.41 4.49 4.74
N GLU A 29 -6.22 5.19 5.85
CA GLU A 29 -7.12 6.23 6.30
C GLU A 29 -6.76 7.59 5.68
N GLY A 30 -7.78 8.27 5.15
CA GLY A 30 -7.66 9.60 4.54
C GLY A 30 -6.60 9.65 3.42
N THR A 31 -5.57 10.48 3.61
CA THR A 31 -4.50 10.68 2.62
C THR A 31 -3.22 9.89 2.92
N SER A 32 -3.25 8.97 3.88
CA SER A 32 -2.08 8.16 4.27
C SER A 32 -1.49 7.33 3.13
N TYR A 33 -2.30 6.98 2.12
CA TYR A 33 -1.83 6.32 0.90
C TYR A 33 -0.76 7.11 0.14
N ARG A 34 -0.67 8.44 0.30
CA ARG A 34 0.34 9.29 -0.35
C ARG A 34 1.75 8.89 0.10
N ALA A 35 1.91 8.55 1.38
CA ALA A 35 3.17 8.12 1.99
C ALA A 35 3.57 6.67 1.61
N HIS A 36 2.69 5.89 0.98
CA HIS A 36 2.99 4.50 0.61
C HIS A 36 3.97 4.41 -0.58
N THR A 37 5.27 4.54 -0.34
CA THR A 37 6.31 4.58 -1.39
C THR A 37 6.95 3.22 -1.68
N SER A 38 6.85 2.29 -0.73
CA SER A 38 7.34 0.91 -0.82
C SER A 38 6.21 -0.06 -0.46
N CYS A 39 6.13 -1.17 -1.20
CA CYS A 39 5.17 -2.26 -0.98
C CYS A 39 5.89 -3.54 -0.52
N ILE A 40 5.12 -4.59 -0.23
CA ILE A 40 5.66 -5.91 0.04
C ILE A 40 6.42 -6.45 -1.18
N SER A 41 7.45 -7.25 -0.93
CA SER A 41 8.21 -7.94 -1.96
C SER A 41 7.42 -9.14 -2.52
N GLU A 42 7.79 -9.65 -3.70
CA GLU A 42 7.21 -10.91 -4.21
C GLU A 42 7.35 -12.05 -3.19
N ASP A 43 8.52 -12.13 -2.57
CA ASP A 43 8.83 -13.11 -1.52
C ASP A 43 7.85 -13.03 -0.34
N GLU A 44 7.50 -11.83 0.11
CA GLU A 44 6.49 -11.58 1.17
C GLU A 44 5.10 -12.04 0.76
N LYS A 45 4.73 -11.84 -0.51
CA LYS A 45 3.42 -12.20 -1.05
C LYS A 45 3.24 -13.72 -1.15
N TYR A 46 4.28 -14.43 -1.61
CA TYR A 46 4.20 -15.87 -1.86
C TYR A 46 4.56 -16.70 -0.62
N GLN A 47 5.53 -16.26 0.18
CA GLN A 47 5.99 -17.04 1.32
C GLN A 47 5.08 -16.90 2.54
N LYS A 48 4.17 -15.91 2.60
CA LYS A 48 3.18 -15.73 3.68
C LYS A 48 3.78 -16.02 5.07
N ASN A 49 3.31 -17.07 5.75
CA ASN A 49 3.76 -17.46 7.09
C ASN A 49 5.22 -17.94 7.18
N LEU A 50 5.85 -18.25 6.05
CA LEU A 50 7.25 -18.67 5.96
C LEU A 50 8.20 -17.49 5.77
N TYR A 51 7.68 -16.29 5.46
CA TYR A 51 8.52 -15.12 5.25
C TYR A 51 9.19 -14.70 6.55
N LYS A 52 10.51 -14.93 6.63
CA LYS A 52 11.37 -14.42 7.69
C LYS A 52 11.96 -13.11 7.18
N GLY A 53 11.26 -12.01 7.45
CA GLY A 53 11.66 -10.69 6.96
C GLY A 53 13.12 -10.33 7.23
N LYS A 54 13.65 -9.37 6.45
CA LYS A 54 15.04 -8.93 6.55
C LYS A 54 15.42 -8.68 8.01
N LYS A 55 16.33 -9.50 8.55
CA LYS A 55 16.97 -9.26 9.85
C LYS A 55 17.66 -7.90 9.76
N VAL A 56 17.15 -6.92 10.50
CA VAL A 56 17.91 -5.70 10.80
C VAL A 56 19.01 -6.16 11.75
N ILE A 57 20.22 -6.28 11.21
CA ILE A 57 21.45 -6.47 11.99
C ILE A 57 21.87 -5.15 12.62
#